data_AF-E2BTF3-F1
#
_entry.id   AF-E2BTF3-F1
#
_cell.length_a   1.000
_cell.length_b   1.000
_cell.length_c   1.000
_cell.angle_alpha   90.00
_cell.angle_beta   90.00
_cell.angle_gamma   90.00
#
_symmetry.space_group_name_H-M   'P 1'
#
loop_
_entity.id
_entity.type
_entity.pdbx_description
1 polymer ?
#
loop_
_entity_poly.entity_id
_entity_poly.type
_entity_poly.pdbx_seq_one_letter_code
_entity_poly.pdbx_strand_id
1 'polypeptide(L)'
;LQSEKFSATFTAKDAQGMWMSLTEELHKIPNGAVKDWKQWRKTWHDLCSKTKTKYSQIKKYTKGTGGGPSISNSEQLTCTEEHVLETLNPTVISGHDDVTETGVSF
;
A
#
# COMPACT_ATOMS: atom_id res chain seq x y z
N LEU A 1 6.45 6.58 12.83
CA LEU A 1 6.49 7.31 11.54
C LEU A 1 7.96 7.57 11.22
N GLN A 2 8.63 6.63 10.55
CA GLN A 2 9.97 6.91 10.03
C GLN A 2 9.79 7.87 8.86
N SER A 3 10.29 9.10 9.00
CA SER A 3 10.42 10.03 7.89
C SER A 3 11.54 9.50 7.01
N GLU A 4 11.23 8.66 6.04
CA GLU A 4 12.16 8.35 4.96
C GLU A 4 12.57 9.68 4.33
N LYS A 5 13.87 10.00 4.44
CA LYS A 5 14.42 11.22 3.87
C LYS A 5 14.31 11.09 2.36
N PHE A 6 13.51 11.99 1.79
CA PHE A 6 13.62 12.40 0.39
C PHE A 6 15.10 12.45 -0.04
N SER A 7 15.43 11.83 -1.18
CA SER A 7 16.81 11.82 -1.68
C SER A 7 17.24 13.24 -2.03
N ALA A 8 18.55 13.49 -2.15
CA ALA A 8 19.05 14.78 -2.60
C ALA A 8 18.51 15.18 -4.00
N THR A 9 18.03 14.20 -4.78
CA THR A 9 17.51 14.35 -6.14
C THR A 9 15.98 14.45 -6.22
N PHE A 10 15.26 14.23 -5.13
CA PHE A 10 13.79 14.28 -5.12
C PHE A 10 13.31 14.93 -3.84
N THR A 11 12.74 16.13 -3.96
CA THR A 11 12.34 16.94 -2.82
C THR A 11 10.84 16.82 -2.50
N ALA A 12 10.43 17.32 -1.34
CA ALA A 12 9.02 17.43 -0.99
C ALA A 12 8.22 18.31 -2.00
N LYS A 13 8.88 19.30 -2.62
CA LYS A 13 8.27 20.16 -3.64
C LYS A 13 8.02 19.38 -4.92
N ASP A 14 8.95 18.51 -5.31
CA ASP A 14 8.78 17.64 -6.48
C ASP A 14 7.63 16.66 -6.26
N ALA A 15 7.58 16.04 -5.08
CA ALA A 15 6.47 15.17 -4.69
C ALA A 15 5.12 15.90 -4.73
N GLN A 16 5.06 17.12 -4.20
CA GLN A 16 3.85 17.95 -4.28
C GLN A 16 3.46 18.23 -5.74
N GLY A 17 4.42 18.61 -6.59
CA GLY A 17 4.19 18.86 -8.01
C GLY A 17 3.56 17.66 -8.71
N MET A 18 4.09 16.46 -8.45
CA MET A 18 3.52 15.22 -9.00
C MET A 18 2.08 14.97 -8.52
N TRP A 19 1.79 15.20 -7.24
CA TRP A 19 0.42 15.07 -6.71
C TRP A 19 -0.55 16.08 -7.32
N MET A 20 -0.08 17.31 -7.60
CA MET A 20 -0.88 18.32 -8.28
C MET A 20 -1.20 17.91 -9.72
N SER A 21 -0.20 17.50 -10.50
CA SER A 21 -0.42 17.02 -11.87
C SER A 21 -1.35 15.80 -11.92
N LEU A 22 -1.19 14.85 -10.99
CA LEU A 22 -2.11 13.72 -10.87
C LEU A 22 -3.54 14.17 -10.55
N THR A 23 -3.70 15.18 -9.69
CA THR A 23 -5.01 15.73 -9.34
C THR A 23 -5.69 16.36 -10.57
N GLU A 24 -4.93 17.08 -11.39
CA GLU A 24 -5.41 17.66 -12.65
C GLU A 24 -5.89 16.57 -13.63
N GLU A 25 -5.14 15.48 -13.78
CA GLU A 25 -5.58 14.35 -14.62
C GLU A 25 -6.85 13.69 -14.06
N LEU A 26 -6.93 13.48 -12.75
CA LEU A 26 -8.10 12.88 -12.11
C LEU A 26 -9.36 13.75 -12.25
N HIS A 27 -9.21 15.08 -12.25
CA HIS A 27 -10.33 16.01 -12.46
C HIS A 27 -10.88 16.00 -13.88
N LYS A 28 -10.12 15.51 -14.87
CA LYS A 28 -10.61 15.34 -16.25
C LYS A 28 -11.61 14.19 -16.39
N ILE A 29 -11.71 13.31 -15.39
CA ILE A 29 -12.65 12.18 -15.41
C ILE A 29 -14.07 12.69 -15.18
N PRO A 30 -15.00 12.51 -16.14
CA PRO A 30 -16.38 12.96 -15.99
C PRO A 30 -17.07 12.22 -14.85
N ASN A 31 -17.84 12.94 -14.03
CA ASN A 31 -18.47 12.44 -12.80
C ASN A 31 -17.48 11.86 -11.77
N GLY A 32 -16.20 12.24 -11.86
CA GLY A 32 -15.17 11.87 -10.90
C GLY A 32 -15.27 12.65 -9.57
N ALA A 33 -14.54 12.17 -8.56
CA ALA A 33 -14.44 12.88 -7.29
C ALA A 33 -13.56 14.13 -7.41
N VAL A 34 -14.06 15.28 -6.95
CA VAL A 34 -13.28 16.52 -6.88
C VAL A 34 -12.61 16.62 -5.51
N LYS A 35 -11.29 16.51 -5.48
CA LYS A 35 -10.46 16.55 -4.26
C LYS A 35 -9.19 17.36 -4.49
N ASP A 36 -8.66 17.99 -3.43
CA ASP A 36 -7.34 18.60 -3.43
C ASP A 36 -6.22 17.55 -3.42
N TRP A 37 -5.02 17.92 -3.86
CA TRP A 37 -3.86 17.02 -3.92
C TRP A 37 -3.53 16.38 -2.56
N LYS A 38 -3.75 17.08 -1.44
CA LYS A 38 -3.56 16.51 -0.09
C LYS A 38 -4.57 15.41 0.20
N GLN A 39 -5.81 15.61 -0.21
CA GLN A 39 -6.88 14.63 -0.04
C GLN A 39 -6.66 13.41 -0.93
N TRP A 40 -6.20 13.61 -2.16
CA TRP A 40 -5.81 12.50 -3.05
C TRP A 40 -4.65 11.69 -2.48
N ARG A 41 -3.58 12.36 -2.03
CA ARG A 41 -2.47 11.70 -1.33
C ARG A 41 -2.94 10.88 -0.13
N LYS A 42 -3.81 11.44 0.70
CA LYS A 42 -4.38 10.74 1.86
C LYS A 42 -5.23 9.54 1.42
N THR A 43 -6.07 9.71 0.40
CA THR A 43 -6.92 8.64 -0.13
C THR A 43 -6.08 7.47 -0.62
N TRP A 44 -5.02 7.75 -1.38
CA TRP A 44 -4.07 6.73 -1.84
C TRP A 44 -3.37 6.02 -0.68
N HIS A 45 -2.87 6.78 0.30
CA HIS A 45 -2.23 6.20 1.48
C HIS A 45 -3.18 5.29 2.27
N ASP A 46 -4.41 5.74 2.52
CA ASP A 46 -5.41 4.96 3.26
C ASP A 46 -5.82 3.69 2.48
N LEU A 47 -5.92 3.78 1.14
CA LEU A 47 -6.15 2.63 0.25
C LEU A 47 -5.02 1.60 0.35
N CYS A 48 -3.76 2.06 0.29
CA CYS A 48 -2.59 1.21 0.43
C CYS A 48 -2.54 0.51 1.79
N SER A 49 -2.80 1.26 2.87
CA SER A 49 -2.77 0.73 4.24
C SER A 49 -3.84 -0.35 4.46
N LYS A 50 -5.08 -0.10 4.01
CA LYS A 50 -6.17 -1.07 4.09
C LYS A 50 -5.86 -2.33 3.28
N THR A 51 -5.38 -2.15 2.06
CA THR A 51 -5.00 -3.26 1.16
C THR A 51 -3.91 -4.13 1.78
N LYS A 52 -2.83 -3.54 2.31
CA LYS A 52 -1.76 -4.27 3.00
C LYS A 52 -2.25 -5.03 4.24
N THR A 53 -3.14 -4.42 5.01
CA THR A 53 -3.73 -5.04 6.21
C THR A 53 -4.51 -6.29 5.82
N LYS A 54 -5.41 -6.16 4.83
CA LYS A 54 -6.21 -7.26 4.31
C LYS A 54 -5.34 -8.37 3.73
N TYR A 55 -4.36 -8.03 2.89
CA TYR A 55 -3.40 -8.99 2.35
C TYR A 55 -2.64 -9.74 3.45
N SER A 56 -2.20 -9.05 4.50
CA SER A 56 -1.50 -9.67 5.64
C SER A 56 -2.41 -10.63 6.41
N GLN A 57 -3.69 -10.30 6.58
CA GLN A 57 -4.67 -11.20 7.21
C GLN A 57 -4.88 -12.47 6.37
N ILE A 58 -5.07 -12.32 5.06
CA ILE A 58 -5.20 -13.45 4.12
C ILE A 58 -3.94 -14.31 4.16
N LYS A 59 -2.75 -13.71 4.05
CA LYS A 59 -1.46 -14.42 4.06
C LYS A 59 -1.22 -15.18 5.38
N LYS A 60 -1.66 -14.64 6.52
CA LYS A 60 -1.58 -15.32 7.81
C LYS A 60 -2.51 -16.52 7.87
N TYR A 61 -3.74 -16.34 7.39
CA TYR A 61 -4.72 -17.42 7.33
C TYR A 61 -4.24 -18.56 6.41
N THR A 62 -3.76 -18.26 5.20
CA THR A 62 -3.29 -19.29 4.24
C THR A 62 -2.06 -20.04 4.72
N LYS A 63 -1.24 -19.44 5.59
CA LYS A 63 -0.09 -20.08 6.23
C LYS A 63 -0.45 -20.88 7.49
N GLY A 64 -1.64 -20.68 8.06
CA GLY A 64 -2.12 -21.43 9.21
C GLY A 64 -2.60 -22.82 8.80
N THR A 65 -2.06 -23.87 9.40
CA THR A 65 -2.45 -25.27 9.15
C THR A 65 -3.56 -25.78 10.08
N GLY A 66 -4.19 -24.90 10.87
CA GLY A 66 -5.34 -25.26 11.70
C GLY A 66 -6.59 -25.33 10.85
N GLY A 67 -7.29 -26.47 10.83
CA GLY A 67 -8.47 -26.78 9.99
C GLY A 67 -9.73 -25.93 10.24
N GLY A 68 -9.59 -24.60 10.26
CA GLY A 68 -10.66 -23.63 10.32
C GLY A 68 -11.40 -23.51 8.98
N PRO A 69 -12.59 -22.88 9.00
CA PRO A 69 -13.43 -22.72 7.82
C PRO A 69 -12.73 -21.87 6.75
N SER A 70 -12.81 -22.29 5.48
CA SER A 70 -12.17 -21.63 4.32
C SER A 70 -12.51 -20.14 4.25
N ILE A 71 -11.54 -19.30 3.85
CA ILE A 71 -11.75 -17.88 3.56
C ILE A 71 -12.94 -17.72 2.62
N SER A 72 -13.90 -16.89 2.99
CA SER A 72 -15.04 -16.58 2.14
C SER A 72 -14.63 -15.66 0.98
N ASN A 73 -15.36 -15.69 -0.15
CA ASN A 73 -15.10 -14.77 -1.28
C ASN A 73 -15.09 -13.29 -0.86
N SER A 74 -15.82 -12.91 0.20
CA SER A 74 -15.84 -11.54 0.75
C SER A 74 -14.53 -11.14 1.43
N GLU A 75 -13.69 -12.11 1.80
CA GLU A 75 -12.42 -11.90 2.48
C GLU A 75 -11.23 -11.96 1.50
N GLN A 76 -11.44 -12.30 0.23
CA GLN A 76 -10.43 -12.20 -0.82
C GLN A 76 -10.20 -10.74 -1.25
N LEU A 77 -9.02 -10.47 -1.79
CA LEU A 77 -8.73 -9.17 -2.40
C LEU A 77 -9.64 -8.94 -3.61
N THR A 78 -10.13 -7.72 -3.74
CA THR A 78 -10.82 -7.25 -4.94
C THR A 78 -9.78 -6.96 -6.03
N CYS A 79 -10.22 -6.92 -7.30
CA CYS A 79 -9.34 -6.57 -8.43
C CYS A 79 -8.60 -5.23 -8.22
N THR A 80 -9.28 -4.24 -7.63
CA THR A 80 -8.67 -2.95 -7.29
C THR A 80 -7.58 -3.09 -6.22
N GLU A 81 -7.81 -3.90 -5.19
CA GLU A 81 -6.84 -4.15 -4.13
C GLU A 81 -5.62 -4.92 -4.65
N GLU A 82 -5.82 -5.88 -5.54
CA GLU A 82 -4.72 -6.59 -6.23
C GLU A 82 -3.87 -5.62 -7.04
N HIS A 83 -4.49 -4.75 -7.83
CA HIS A 83 -3.77 -3.76 -8.62
C HIS A 83 -3.01 -2.73 -7.76
N VAL A 84 -3.56 -2.37 -6.60
CA VAL A 84 -2.87 -1.54 -5.61
C VAL A 84 -1.60 -2.23 -5.09
N LEU A 85 -1.64 -3.54 -4.83
CA LEU A 85 -0.45 -4.29 -4.40
C LEU A 85 0.62 -4.34 -5.49
N GLU A 86 0.23 -4.58 -6.75
CA GLU A 86 1.15 -4.56 -7.89
C GLU A 86 1.85 -3.21 -8.04
N THR A 87 1.08 -2.13 -7.87
CA THR A 87 1.58 -0.75 -7.99
C THR A 87 2.57 -0.37 -6.87
N LEU A 88 2.46 -0.97 -5.69
CA LEU A 88 3.28 -0.63 -4.51
C LEU A 88 4.73 -1.17 -4.57
N ASN A 89 5.12 -1.86 -5.63
CA ASN A 89 6.33 -2.69 -5.76
C ASN A 89 6.39 -3.90 -4.80
N PRO A 90 6.86 -5.07 -5.26
CA PRO A 90 6.91 -6.30 -4.47
C PRO A 90 7.86 -6.24 -3.25
N THR A 91 8.87 -5.35 -3.27
CA THR A 91 9.85 -5.19 -2.17
C THR A 91 9.27 -4.62 -0.89
N VAL A 92 8.07 -4.03 -0.94
CA VAL A 92 7.36 -3.53 0.25
C VAL A 92 6.50 -4.63 0.89
N ILE A 93 6.25 -5.72 0.15
CA ILE A 93 5.31 -6.80 0.51
C ILE A 93 6.06 -8.04 1.01
N SER A 94 7.24 -8.33 0.45
CA SER A 94 8.25 -9.15 1.12
C SER A 94 9.02 -8.22 2.03
N GLY A 95 8.89 -8.38 3.35
CA GLY A 95 9.87 -7.76 4.25
C GLY A 95 11.28 -8.14 3.76
N HIS A 96 12.25 -7.24 3.91
CA HIS A 96 13.61 -7.49 3.48
C HIS A 96 14.09 -8.83 4.08
N ASP A 97 14.33 -9.84 3.24
CA ASP A 97 14.81 -11.17 3.67
C ASP A 97 16.22 -11.13 4.30
N ASP A 98 16.89 -9.98 4.28
CA ASP A 98 18.24 -9.73 4.78
C ASP A 98 18.30 -9.33 6.27
N VAL A 99 17.20 -9.42 7.01
CA VAL A 99 17.25 -9.32 8.48
C VAL A 99 17.37 -10.72 9.05
N THR A 100 18.61 -11.19 9.20
CA THR A 100 18.94 -12.30 10.10
C THR A 100 18.48 -11.90 11.51
N GLU A 101 17.44 -12.54 12.02
CA GLU A 101 17.10 -12.46 13.44
C GLU A 101 18.32 -12.99 14.23
N THR A 102 19.08 -12.07 14.84
CA THR A 102 20.17 -12.45 15.76
C THR A 102 19.54 -13.15 16.95
N GLY A 103 19.61 -14.49 16.95
CA GLY A 103 19.27 -15.30 18.11
C GLY A 103 20.14 -14.87 19.29
N VAL A 104 19.51 -14.38 20.34
CA VAL A 104 20.15 -14.24 21.65
C VAL A 104 20.34 -15.65 22.20
N SER A 105 21.58 -16.12 22.23
CA SER A 105 21.95 -17.28 23.05
C SER A 105 22.07 -16.84 24.50
N PHE A 106 21.36 -17.54 25.40
CA PHE A 106 21.49 -17.40 26.85
C PHE A 106 22.76 -18.07 27.37
#